data_AF-A0A4U5JBC6-F1
#
_entry.id   AF-A0A4U5JBC6-F1
#
_cell.length_a   1.000
_cell.length_b   1.000
_cell.length_c   1.000
_cell.angle_alpha   90.00
_cell.angle_beta   90.00
_cell.angle_gamma   90.00
#
_symmetry.space_group_name_H-M   'P 1'
#
loop_
_entity.id
_entity.type
_entity.pdbx_description
1 polymer ?
#
loop_
_entity_poly.entity_id
_entity_poly.type
_entity_poly.pdbx_seq_one_letter_code
_entity_poly.pdbx_strand_id
1 'polypeptide(L)' 'MNQSYHTLVLDEYVVEGHVPDEVIAAMLNENPAIDGISLPGMPAGSPGMGGTKSGSFTVYALGGGKTGEVYAEI' A
#
# COMPACT_ATOMS: atom_id res chain seq x y z
N MET A 1 -0.77 -10.26 15.49
CA MET A 1 -1.16 -8.84 15.42
C MET A 1 -0.12 -8.14 14.56
N ASN A 2 -0.28 -8.18 13.24
CA ASN A 2 0.67 -7.58 12.30
C ASN A 2 0.39 -6.09 12.22
N GLN A 3 1.00 -5.31 13.10
CA GLN A 3 0.94 -3.86 13.02
C GLN A 3 1.99 -3.40 12.01
N SER A 4 1.51 -2.87 10.88
CA SER A 4 2.28 -1.94 10.08
C SER A 4 2.47 -0.67 10.91
N TYR A 5 3.72 -0.30 11.25
CA TYR A 5 4.02 0.85 12.11
C TYR A 5 4.38 2.12 11.33
N HIS A 6 4.06 2.17 10.02
CA HIS A 6 4.36 3.31 9.18
C HIS A 6 3.12 3.75 8.42
N THR A 7 2.63 4.93 8.78
CA THR A 7 1.62 5.67 8.03
C THR A 7 2.28 6.91 7.48
N LEU A 8 2.23 7.07 6.17
CA LEU A 8 2.66 8.26 5.45
C LEU A 8 1.41 8.96 4.93
N VAL A 9 1.38 10.29 4.99
CA VAL A 9 0.36 11.10 4.34
C VAL A 9 1.05 11.90 3.24
N LEU A 10 0.64 11.69 2.00
CA LEU A 10 1.14 12.34 0.80
C LEU A 10 -0.01 13.12 0.18
N ASP A 11 0.07 14.45 0.26
CA ASP A 11 -1.02 15.36 -0.13
C ASP A 11 -2.36 14.98 0.52
N GLU A 12 -3.34 14.56 -0.29
CA GLU A 12 -4.67 14.12 0.16
C GLU A 12 -4.78 12.60 0.37
N TYR A 13 -3.71 11.85 0.10
CA TYR A 13 -3.69 10.39 0.17
C TYR A 13 -2.97 9.84 1.40
N VAL A 14 -3.55 8.82 2.02
CA VAL A 14 -2.94 8.06 3.11
C VAL A 14 -2.26 6.82 2.55
N VAL A 15 -0.99 6.58 2.90
CA VAL A 15 -0.24 5.38 2.55
C VAL A 15 0.13 4.62 3.82
N GLU A 16 -0.40 3.40 4.00
CA GLU A 16 -0.13 2.57 5.18
C GLU A 16 0.72 1.35 4.83
N GLY A 17 1.86 1.18 5.50
CA GLY A 17 2.76 0.03 5.33
C GLY A 17 3.84 0.18 4.28
N HIS A 18 4.54 -0.92 4.02
CA HIS A 18 5.68 -0.96 3.07
C HIS A 18 5.20 -1.03 1.63
N VAL A 19 4.29 -0.13 1.25
CA VAL A 19 3.82 -0.01 -0.13
C VAL A 19 5.01 0.37 -1.01
N PRO A 20 5.29 -0.37 -2.10
CA PRO A 20 6.35 -0.01 -3.02
C PRO A 20 6.12 1.34 -3.70
N ASP A 21 7.22 2.01 -4.00
CA ASP A 21 7.26 3.33 -4.64
C ASP A 21 6.57 3.34 -6.00
N GLU A 22 6.66 2.25 -6.77
CA GLU A 22 5.97 2.10 -8.06
C GLU A 22 4.44 2.24 -7.92
N VAL A 23 3.85 1.71 -6.84
CA VAL A 23 2.40 1.77 -6.61
C VAL A 23 1.99 3.15 -6.12
N ILE A 24 2.81 3.78 -5.26
CA ILE A 24 2.58 5.16 -4.80
C ILE A 24 2.65 6.13 -6.00
N ALA A 25 3.65 5.96 -6.88
CA ALA A 25 3.79 6.79 -8.07
C ALA A 25 2.62 6.60 -9.06
N ALA A 26 2.13 5.36 -9.24
CA ALA A 26 0.95 5.08 -10.04
C ALA A 26 -0.29 5.79 -9.47
N MET A 27 -0.53 5.68 -8.16
CA MET A 27 -1.65 6.34 -7.48
C MET A 27 -1.61 7.87 -7.67
N LEU A 28 -0.45 8.49 -7.48
CA LEU A 28 -0.31 9.94 -7.64
C LEU A 28 -0.52 10.39 -9.09
N ASN A 29 -0.19 9.55 -10.07
CA ASN A 29 -0.39 9.84 -11.50
C ASN A 29 -1.85 9.63 -11.92
N GLU A 30 -2.48 8.54 -11.46
CA GLU A 30 -3.88 8.22 -11.76
C GLU A 30 -4.87 9.14 -11.05
N ASN A 31 -4.47 9.72 -9.90
CA ASN A 31 -5.30 10.52 -9.00
C ASN A 31 -6.71 9.91 -8.78
N PRO A 32 -6.78 8.65 -8.31
CA PRO A 32 -8.05 7.97 -8.13
C PRO A 32 -8.86 8.65 -7.01
N ALA A 33 -10.19 8.55 -7.10
CA ALA A 33 -11.12 9.03 -6.08
C ALA A 33 -11.17 8.09 -4.85
N ILE A 34 -10.02 7.94 -4.19
CA ILE A 34 -9.80 7.17 -2.97
C ILE A 34 -9.13 8.07 -1.94
N ASP A 35 -9.20 7.70 -0.67
CA ASP A 35 -8.55 8.42 0.43
C ASP A 35 -7.10 7.93 0.64
N GLY A 36 -6.69 6.79 0.05
CA GLY A 36 -5.35 6.25 0.22
C GLY A 36 -5.16 4.80 -0.24
N ILE A 37 -3.98 4.25 0.05
CA ILE A 37 -3.60 2.85 -0.19
C ILE A 37 -2.94 2.23 1.03
N SER A 38 -3.10 0.92 1.21
CA SER A 38 -2.49 0.17 2.31
C SER A 38 -1.92 -1.16 1.83
N LEU A 39 -0.75 -1.53 2.34
CA LEU A 39 -0.20 -2.88 2.22
C LEU A 39 -0.21 -3.54 3.60
N PRO A 40 -1.26 -4.29 3.96
CA PRO A 40 -1.34 -4.96 5.24
C PRO A 40 -0.37 -6.15 5.28
N GLY A 41 0.39 -6.21 6.37
CA GLY A 41 1.34 -7.28 6.64
C GLY A 41 2.80 -6.88 6.45
N MET A 42 3.70 -7.70 6.99
CA MET A 42 5.15 -7.62 6.75
C MET A 42 5.59 -8.87 5.99
N PRO A 43 5.25 -9.00 4.71
CA PRO A 43 5.75 -10.12 3.93
C PRO A 43 7.26 -9.95 3.72
N ALA A 44 7.98 -11.06 3.78
CA ALA A 44 9.43 -11.08 3.54
C ALA A 44 9.72 -10.59 2.11
N GLY A 45 10.72 -9.71 1.95
CA GLY A 45 11.11 -9.12 0.67
C GLY A 45 10.44 -7.78 0.32
N SER A 46 9.79 -7.12 1.28
CA SER A 46 9.31 -5.74 1.12
C SER A 46 10.47 -4.72 1.10
N PRO A 47 10.31 -3.55 0.46
CA PRO A 47 11.36 -2.53 0.39
C PRO A 47 11.85 -2.13 1.79
N GLY A 48 13.14 -2.35 2.07
CA GLY A 48 13.78 -2.10 3.37
C GLY A 48 13.96 -3.34 4.27
N MET A 49 13.33 -4.47 3.92
CA MET A 49 13.49 -5.76 4.61
C MET A 49 14.27 -6.72 3.70
N GLY A 50 15.49 -7.09 4.09
CA GLY A 50 16.26 -8.12 3.36
C GLY A 50 15.52 -9.46 3.33
N GLY A 51 15.64 -10.18 2.21
CA GLY A 51 15.01 -11.49 1.99
C GLY A 51 14.44 -11.64 0.59
N THR A 52 14.18 -12.89 0.17
CA THR A 52 13.55 -13.20 -1.11
C THR A 52 12.04 -12.99 -0.98
N LYS A 53 11.43 -12.26 -1.92
CA LYS A 53 9.98 -12.09 -2.02
C LYS A 53 9.30 -13.46 -2.05
N SER A 54 8.59 -13.81 -0.98
CA SER A 54 7.78 -15.03 -0.90
C SER A 54 6.30 -14.67 -0.99
N GLY A 55 5.85 -14.31 -2.19
CA GLY A 55 4.44 -14.08 -2.52
C GLY A 55 4.16 -12.73 -3.17
N SER A 56 2.96 -12.58 -3.71
CA SER A 56 2.42 -11.31 -4.17
C SER A 56 2.01 -10.41 -2.99
N PHE A 57 2.26 -9.12 -3.14
CA PHE A 57 1.85 -8.07 -2.22
C PHE A 57 0.53 -7.49 -2.73
N THR A 58 -0.53 -7.66 -1.97
CA THR A 58 -1.85 -7.09 -2.30
C THR A 58 -1.99 -5.74 -1.63
N VAL A 59 -2.04 -4.69 -2.43
CA VAL A 59 -2.31 -3.32 -2.00
C VAL A 59 -3.81 -3.06 -2.07
N TYR A 60 -4.36 -2.48 -1.02
CA TYR A 60 -5.79 -2.17 -0.90
C TYR A 60 -6.01 -0.67 -0.94
N ALA A 61 -7.07 -0.24 -1.62
CA ALA A 61 -7.54 1.14 -1.56
C ALA A 61 -8.28 1.41 -0.25
N LEU A 62 -8.07 2.61 0.29
CA LEU A 62 -8.75 3.18 1.44
C LEU A 62 -9.67 4.30 0.92
N GLY A 63 -10.90 4.39 1.42
CA GLY A 63 -11.83 5.47 1.07
C GLY A 63 -12.89 5.14 0.02
N GLY A 64 -13.81 6.08 -0.21
CA GLY A 64 -14.90 5.90 -1.19
C GLY A 64 -16.06 4.99 -0.75
N GLY A 65 -16.23 4.75 0.56
CA GLY A 65 -17.33 3.94 1.10
C GLY A 65 -17.15 2.43 0.97
N LYS A 66 -15.99 1.97 0.44
CA LYS A 66 -15.63 0.56 0.31
C LYS A 66 -14.22 0.33 0.83
N THR A 67 -14.08 0.11 2.13
CA THR A 67 -12.79 -0.29 2.71
C THR A 67 -12.43 -1.69 2.22
N GLY A 68 -11.31 -1.84 1.51
CA GLY A 68 -10.76 -3.16 1.15
C GLY A 68 -10.92 -3.62 -0.31
N GLU A 69 -11.17 -2.73 -1.27
CA GLU A 69 -11.00 -3.09 -2.69
C GLU A 69 -9.49 -3.22 -3.02
N VAL A 70 -9.13 -4.25 -3.79
CA VAL A 70 -7.75 -4.48 -4.24
C VAL A 70 -7.40 -3.40 -5.26
N TYR A 71 -6.40 -2.58 -4.93
CA TYR A 71 -5.87 -1.55 -5.82
C TYR A 71 -4.83 -2.13 -6.78
N ALA A 72 -3.91 -2.93 -6.25
CA ALA A 72 -2.87 -3.58 -7.04
C ALA A 72 -2.42 -4.89 -6.38
N GLU A 73 -2.00 -5.86 -7.19
CA GLU A 73 -1.30 -7.05 -6.74
C GLU A 73 0.04 -7.11 -7.46
N ILE A 74 1.13 -7.10 -6.68
CA ILE A 74 2.51 -7.01 -7.19
C ILE A 74 3.37 -8.12 -6.64
#